data_AF-A0A0U3QJ84-F1
#
_entry.id   AF-A0A0U3QJ84-F1
#
_cell.length_a   1.000
_cell.length_b   1.000
_cell.length_c   1.000
_cell.angle_alpha   90.00
_cell.angle_beta   90.00
_cell.angle_gamma   90.00
#
_symmetry.space_group_name_H-M   'P 1'
#
loop_
_entity.id
_entity.type
_entity.pdbx_description
1 polymer ?
#
loop_
_entity_poly.entity_id
_entity_poly.type
_entity_poly.pdbx_seq_one_letter_code
_entity_poly.pdbx_strand_id
1 'polypeptide(L)'
;MLTLQRRQLVGHDILLARHGNHICSMRVDRGNGRVIALLDDGSVDSAPNLIAPGLLLPETLESVLRGDWKFFAALSGIALVLGGLMFATLPALAGAMAGNPEMVEMMTAYSAYGY
;
A
#
# COMPACT_ATOMS: atom_id res chain seq x y z
N MET A 1 18.58 5.41 -19.92
CA MET A 1 18.49 6.74 -19.27
C MET A 1 17.02 7.09 -19.17
N LEU A 2 16.37 6.78 -18.06
CA LEU A 2 14.96 7.11 -17.81
C LEU A 2 14.90 8.60 -17.50
N THR A 3 14.54 9.41 -18.50
CA THR A 3 14.16 10.80 -18.25
C THR A 3 12.90 10.77 -17.41
N LEU A 4 13.02 11.04 -16.11
CA LEU A 4 11.89 11.30 -15.24
C LEU A 4 11.13 12.48 -15.86
N GLN A 5 10.02 12.16 -16.53
CA GLN A 5 9.14 13.14 -17.13
C GLN A 5 8.72 14.07 -16.00
N ARG A 6 9.24 15.31 -16.02
CA ARG A 6 8.94 16.34 -15.03
C ARG A 6 7.42 16.43 -15.01
N ARG A 7 6.80 16.04 -13.88
CA ARG A 7 5.36 16.20 -13.66
C ARG A 7 5.02 17.60 -14.14
N GLN A 8 4.24 17.72 -15.20
CA GLN A 8 3.81 19.02 -15.70
C GLN A 8 2.84 19.55 -14.65
N LEU A 9 3.37 20.30 -13.69
CA LEU A 9 2.61 20.86 -12.57
C LEU A 9 1.84 22.09 -13.06
N VAL A 10 0.89 21.86 -13.97
CA VAL A 10 0.12 22.95 -14.62
C VAL A 10 -0.66 23.79 -13.62
N GLY A 11 -1.00 23.22 -12.46
CA GLY A 11 -1.73 23.96 -11.43
C GLY A 11 -0.92 25.15 -10.88
N HIS A 12 0.41 25.05 -10.85
CA HIS A 12 1.27 26.16 -10.42
C HIS A 12 1.23 27.31 -11.44
N ASP A 13 1.43 26.99 -12.72
CA ASP A 13 1.43 27.97 -13.80
C ASP A 13 0.05 28.64 -13.95
N ILE A 14 -1.03 27.88 -13.77
CA ILE A 14 -2.39 28.41 -13.78
C ILE A 14 -2.59 29.42 -12.65
N LEU A 15 -2.15 29.11 -11.43
CA LEU A 15 -2.32 30.01 -10.29
C LEU A 15 -1.42 31.25 -10.41
N LEU A 16 -0.20 31.08 -10.91
CA LEU A 16 0.69 32.20 -11.24
C LEU A 16 0.07 33.10 -12.31
N ALA A 17 -0.57 32.53 -13.31
CA ALA A 17 -1.24 33.31 -14.35
C ALA A 17 -2.48 34.07 -13.83
N ARG A 18 -3.20 33.52 -12.83
CA ARG A 18 -4.37 34.18 -12.22
C ARG A 18 -3.99 35.27 -11.23
N HIS A 19 -3.03 35.01 -10.37
CA HIS A 19 -2.77 35.83 -9.17
C HIS A 19 -1.38 36.44 -9.12
N GLY A 20 -0.39 35.84 -9.80
CA GLY A 20 0.98 36.35 -9.87
C GLY A 20 1.57 36.65 -8.49
N ASN A 21 1.85 37.92 -8.23
CA ASN A 21 2.46 38.40 -6.99
C ASN A 21 1.51 38.44 -5.79
N HIS A 22 0.20 38.25 -5.98
CA HIS A 22 -0.77 38.18 -4.88
C HIS A 22 -0.71 36.87 -4.10
N ILE A 23 0.14 35.92 -4.51
CA ILE A 23 0.26 34.62 -3.86
C ILE A 23 1.28 34.69 -2.71
N CYS A 24 0.82 34.43 -1.49
CA CYS A 24 1.69 34.28 -0.32
C CYS A 24 2.31 32.89 -0.22
N SER A 25 1.54 31.83 -0.49
CA SER A 25 2.05 30.46 -0.46
C SER A 25 1.25 29.53 -1.37
N MET A 26 1.89 28.45 -1.83
CA MET A 26 1.23 27.39 -2.58
C MET A 26 1.52 26.03 -1.97
N ARG A 27 0.52 25.15 -1.96
CA ARG A 27 0.66 23.75 -1.58
C ARG A 27 0.04 22.84 -2.63
N VAL A 28 0.65 21.66 -2.81
CA VAL A 28 0.10 20.62 -3.69
C VAL A 28 -0.77 19.69 -2.88
N ASP A 29 -2.07 19.68 -3.19
CA ASP A 29 -3.00 18.66 -2.73
C ASP A 29 -2.93 17.46 -3.68
N ARG A 30 -2.13 16.47 -3.29
CA ARG A 30 -1.97 15.22 -4.04
C ARG A 30 -3.20 14.32 -3.98
N GLY A 31 -4.04 14.46 -2.96
CA GLY A 31 -5.27 13.66 -2.82
C GLY A 31 -6.30 14.05 -3.86
N ASN A 32 -6.45 15.36 -4.10
CA ASN A 32 -7.39 15.89 -5.09
C ASN A 32 -6.75 16.26 -6.44
N GLY A 33 -5.44 16.05 -6.58
CA GLY A 33 -4.70 16.38 -7.82
C GLY A 33 -4.72 17.87 -8.15
N ARG A 34 -4.66 18.74 -7.14
CA ARG A 34 -4.78 20.20 -7.28
C ARG A 34 -3.62 20.93 -6.61
N VAL A 35 -3.39 22.16 -7.03
CA VAL A 35 -2.56 23.12 -6.31
C VAL A 35 -3.49 24.13 -5.65
N ILE A 36 -3.19 24.50 -4.42
CA ILE A 36 -3.95 25.45 -3.61
C ILE A 36 -3.01 26.63 -3.33
N ALA A 37 -3.45 27.84 -3.65
CA ALA A 37 -2.76 29.10 -3.33
C ALA A 37 -3.46 29.81 -2.17
N LEU A 38 -2.68 30.33 -1.23
CA LEU A 38 -3.11 31.33 -0.25
C LEU A 38 -2.70 32.71 -0.77
N LEU A 39 -3.66 33.61 -0.83
CA LEU A 39 -3.48 34.98 -1.33
C LEU A 39 -3.19 35.97 -0.20
N ASP A 40 -2.70 37.15 -0.56
CA ASP A 40 -2.37 38.26 0.35
C ASP A 40 -3.59 38.84 1.09
N ASP A 41 -4.78 38.74 0.49
CA ASP A 41 -6.06 39.08 1.12
C ASP A 41 -6.59 38.00 2.09
N GLY A 42 -5.86 36.89 2.24
CA GLY A 42 -6.23 35.75 3.08
C GLY A 42 -7.20 34.77 2.43
N SER A 43 -7.62 35.01 1.18
CA SER A 43 -8.46 34.09 0.42
C SER A 43 -7.64 32.92 -0.15
N VAL A 44 -8.35 31.88 -0.61
CA VAL A 44 -7.75 30.65 -1.11
C VAL A 44 -8.33 30.33 -2.50
N ASP A 45 -7.46 30.13 -3.49
CA ASP A 45 -7.82 29.64 -4.82
C ASP A 45 -7.17 28.27 -5.10
N SER A 46 -7.75 27.50 -6.01
CA SER A 46 -7.22 26.21 -6.44
C SER A 46 -7.24 26.01 -7.96
N ALA A 47 -6.25 25.26 -8.45
CA ALA A 47 -6.16 24.88 -9.85
C ALA A 47 -5.87 23.38 -10.01
N PRO A 48 -6.42 22.72 -11.06
CA PRO A 48 -6.10 21.34 -11.36
C PRO A 48 -4.63 21.22 -11.77
N ASN A 49 -3.95 20.21 -11.22
CA ASN A 49 -2.55 19.95 -11.49
C ASN A 49 -2.33 18.95 -12.64
N LEU A 50 -3.41 18.45 -13.23
CA LEU A 50 -3.43 17.54 -14.36
C LEU A 50 -4.14 18.20 -15.54
N ILE A 51 -3.58 18.05 -16.75
CA ILE A 51 -4.13 18.60 -18.00
C ILE A 51 -5.47 17.93 -18.34
N ALA A 52 -5.62 16.64 -18.03
CA ALA A 52 -6.87 15.91 -18.15
C ALA A 52 -7.09 15.04 -16.89
N PRO A 53 -8.28 15.09 -16.26
CA PRO A 53 -8.58 14.31 -15.06
C PRO A 53 -8.62 12.79 -15.30
N GLY A 54 -8.69 12.35 -16.56
CA GLY A 54 -8.66 10.94 -16.96
C GLY A 54 -7.35 10.49 -17.60
N LEU A 55 -6.27 11.29 -17.51
CA LEU A 55 -4.98 10.89 -18.07
C LEU A 55 -4.41 9.74 -17.22
N LEU A 56 -4.47 8.51 -17.75
CA LEU A 56 -3.84 7.34 -17.16
C LEU A 56 -2.33 7.53 -17.20
N LEU A 57 -1.77 8.00 -16.09
CA LEU A 57 -0.34 8.07 -15.90
C LEU A 57 0.20 6.64 -15.75
N PRO A 58 1.42 6.36 -16.24
CA PRO A 58 2.03 5.05 -16.04
C PRO A 58 2.04 4.71 -14.55
N GLU A 59 1.49 3.54 -14.23
CA GLU A 59 1.34 3.11 -12.85
C GLU A 59 2.73 2.95 -12.20
N THR A 60 2.93 3.71 -11.13
CA THR A 60 4.09 3.55 -10.25
C THR A 60 3.76 2.55 -9.16
N LEU A 61 4.76 1.87 -8.60
CA LEU A 61 4.52 0.95 -7.48
C LEU A 61 3.74 1.61 -6.32
N GLU A 62 4.02 2.89 -6.05
CA GLU A 62 3.30 3.66 -5.02
C GLU A 62 1.82 3.88 -5.38
N SER A 63 1.49 4.12 -6.65
CA SER A 63 0.10 4.32 -7.08
C SER A 63 -0.70 3.02 -7.04
N VAL A 64 -0.09 1.89 -7.40
CA VAL A 64 -0.73 0.56 -7.30
C VAL A 64 -0.98 0.20 -5.85
N LEU A 65 0.04 0.33 -4.99
CA LEU A 65 -0.09 0.05 -3.55
C LEU A 65 -1.15 0.93 -2.88
N ARG A 66 -1.28 2.19 -3.29
CA ARG A 66 -2.30 3.11 -2.75
C ARG A 66 -3.68 2.82 -3.32
N GLY A 67 -3.80 2.54 -4.62
CA GLY A 67 -5.07 2.21 -5.27
C GLY A 67 -5.70 0.96 -4.70
N ASP A 68 -4.87 -0.08 -4.52
CA ASP A 68 -5.33 -1.43 -4.15
C ASP A 68 -5.01 -1.78 -2.69
N TRP A 69 -4.81 -0.79 -1.82
CA TRP A 69 -4.44 -1.02 -0.42
C TRP A 69 -5.44 -1.94 0.32
N LYS A 70 -6.73 -1.87 -0.02
CA LYS A 70 -7.79 -2.72 0.55
C LYS A 70 -7.61 -4.19 0.13
N PHE A 71 -7.22 -4.43 -1.11
CA PHE A 71 -6.95 -5.77 -1.61
C PHE A 71 -5.74 -6.36 -0.89
N PHE A 72 -4.65 -5.58 -0.78
CA PHE A 72 -3.46 -6.01 -0.05
C PHE A 72 -3.73 -6.22 1.45
N ALA A 73 -4.55 -5.38 2.07
CA ALA A 73 -4.98 -5.54 3.46
C ALA A 73 -5.85 -6.79 3.67
N ALA A 74 -6.76 -7.08 2.73
CA ALA A 74 -7.57 -8.29 2.79
C ALA A 74 -6.71 -9.55 2.61
N LEU A 75 -5.80 -9.56 1.64
CA LEU A 75 -4.92 -10.68 1.38
C LEU A 75 -3.97 -10.95 2.56
N SER A 76 -3.41 -9.90 3.15
CA SER A 76 -2.56 -10.04 4.35
C SER A 76 -3.37 -10.51 5.56
N GLY A 77 -4.61 -10.06 5.71
CA GLY A 77 -5.54 -10.54 6.73
C GLY A 77 -5.83 -12.04 6.60
N ILE A 78 -6.11 -12.52 5.38
CA ILE A 78 -6.33 -13.95 5.11
C ILE A 78 -5.08 -14.77 5.45
N ALA A 79 -3.90 -14.30 5.03
CA ALA A 79 -2.64 -14.96 5.33
C ALA A 79 -2.38 -15.05 6.85
N LEU A 80 -2.69 -13.98 7.60
CA LEU A 80 -2.57 -13.97 9.06
C LEU A 80 -3.55 -14.93 9.73
N VAL A 81 -4.79 -15.01 9.25
CA VAL A 81 -5.79 -15.94 9.80
C VAL A 81 -5.35 -17.38 9.58
N LEU A 82 -4.94 -17.74 8.36
CA LEU A 82 -4.47 -19.09 8.05
C LEU A 82 -3.19 -19.45 8.81
N GLY A 83 -2.22 -18.54 8.84
CA GLY A 83 -0.98 -18.73 9.60
C GLY A 83 -1.25 -18.87 11.09
N GLY A 84 -2.13 -18.04 11.65
CA GLY A 84 -2.55 -18.12 13.05
C GLY A 84 -3.26 -19.42 13.38
N LEU A 85 -4.15 -19.89 12.51
CA LEU A 85 -4.86 -21.17 12.69
C LEU A 85 -3.88 -22.36 12.69
N MET A 86 -2.93 -22.38 11.74
CA MET A 86 -1.89 -23.41 11.70
C MET A 86 -1.05 -23.37 12.99
N PHE A 87 -0.57 -22.19 13.38
CA PHE A 87 0.26 -22.03 14.58
C PHE A 87 -0.49 -22.45 15.87
N ALA A 88 -1.79 -22.16 15.96
CA ALA A 88 -2.62 -22.52 17.11
C ALA A 88 -2.94 -24.03 17.19
N THR A 89 -3.03 -24.72 16.05
CA THR A 89 -3.37 -26.15 16.00
C THR A 89 -2.14 -27.07 16.14
N LEU A 90 -0.94 -26.55 15.85
CA LEU A 90 0.33 -27.27 15.93
C LEU A 90 0.59 -27.94 17.30
N PRO A 91 0.41 -27.27 18.46
CA PRO A 91 0.64 -27.89 19.76
C PRO A 91 -0.37 -29.00 20.10
N ALA A 92 -1.63 -28.83 19.69
CA ALA A 92 -2.67 -29.83 19.91
C ALA A 92 -2.42 -31.10 19.08
N LEU A 93 -2.02 -30.93 17.81
CA LEU A 93 -1.60 -32.04 16.97
C LEU A 93 -0.34 -32.72 17.52
N ALA A 94 0.69 -31.96 17.87
CA ALA A 94 1.92 -32.50 18.45
C ALA A 94 1.65 -33.29 19.76
N GLY A 95 0.78 -32.78 20.63
CA GLY A 95 0.35 -33.47 21.85
C GLY A 95 -0.44 -34.75 21.57
N ALA A 96 -1.38 -34.73 20.62
CA ALA A 96 -2.15 -35.92 20.23
C ALA A 96 -1.29 -37.01 19.59
N MET A 97 -0.24 -36.61 18.87
CA MET A 97 0.74 -37.52 18.26
C MET A 97 1.68 -38.11 19.31
N ALA A 98 2.15 -37.31 20.27
CA ALA A 98 3.03 -37.76 21.36
C ALA A 98 2.31 -38.63 22.42
N GLY A 99 1.01 -38.43 22.60
CA GLY A 99 0.19 -39.18 23.57
C GLY A 99 -0.36 -40.52 23.07
N ASN A 100 -0.14 -40.89 21.79
CA ASN A 100 -0.67 -42.13 21.22
C ASN A 100 0.36 -43.27 21.31
N PRO A 101 0.07 -44.36 22.07
CA PRO A 101 1.03 -45.44 22.28
C PRO A 101 1.38 -46.20 20.99
N GLU A 102 0.41 -46.40 20.08
CA GLU A 102 0.65 -47.03 18.76
C GLU A 102 1.59 -46.21 17.87
N MET A 103 1.54 -44.88 18.02
CA MET A 103 2.37 -43.96 17.24
C MET A 103 3.79 -43.89 17.79
N VAL A 104 3.94 -43.97 19.11
CA VAL A 104 5.24 -44.16 19.78
C VAL A 104 5.86 -45.51 19.42
N GLU A 105 5.09 -46.60 19.40
CA GLU A 105 5.54 -47.91 18.89
C GLU A 105 5.95 -47.84 17.42
N MET A 106 5.19 -47.15 16.57
CA MET A 106 5.56 -46.98 15.17
C MET A 106 6.87 -46.19 15.00
N MET A 107 7.07 -45.09 15.73
CA MET A 107 8.31 -44.30 15.64
C MET A 107 9.52 -45.06 16.19
N THR A 108 9.35 -45.81 17.27
CA THR A 108 10.41 -46.66 17.85
C THR A 108 10.73 -47.86 16.97
N ALA A 109 9.71 -48.52 16.40
CA ALA A 109 9.89 -49.61 15.44
C ALA A 109 10.58 -49.11 14.17
N TYR A 110 10.21 -47.94 13.63
CA TYR A 110 10.86 -47.35 12.47
C TYR A 110 12.33 -47.01 12.73
N SER A 111 12.66 -46.53 13.93
CA SER A 111 14.06 -46.29 14.35
C SER A 111 14.89 -47.58 14.47
N ALA A 112 14.25 -48.72 14.70
CA ALA A 112 14.92 -50.02 14.81
C ALA A 112 15.29 -50.62 13.44
N TYR A 113 14.67 -50.16 12.35
CA TYR A 113 14.99 -50.56 10.97
C TYR A 113 15.92 -49.56 10.25
N GLY A 114 16.35 -48.49 10.91
CA GLY A 114 17.33 -47.54 10.39
C GLY A 114 18.77 -48.01 10.63
N TYR A 115 19.26 -48.91 9.79
CA TYR A 115 20.70 -49.13 9.51
C TYR A 115 20.95 -48.95 8.01
#